data_AF-A0A937JXK5-F1
#
_entry.id   AF-A0A937JXK5-F1
#
_cell.length_a   1.000
_cell.length_b   1.000
_cell.length_c   1.000
_cell.angle_alpha   90.00
_cell.angle_beta   90.00
_cell.angle_gamma   90.00
#
_symmetry.space_group_name_H-M   'P 1'
#
loop_
_entity.id
_entity.type
_entity.pdbx_description
1 polymer ?
#
loop_
_entity_poly.entity_id
_entity_poly.type
_entity_poly.pdbx_seq_one_letter_code
_entity_poly.pdbx_strand_id
1 'polypeptide(L)'
;MNRKIAMVVSSVLGLATTAVLLPSQPAEAAVECVSGTVTRNAQGRITQCQLARSWRFAQRMVPQNSKPTVEFVCRGQQSISFHPTGAIAACTLDRPIAIEQSGIRDQCSAGRQIYFTEQGLLQLPNWCR
;
A
#
# COMPACT_ATOMS: atom_id res chain seq x y z
N MET A 1 -13.50 -52.41 -37.24
CA MET A 1 -12.54 -51.59 -37.99
C MET A 1 -12.98 -50.13 -37.95
N ASN A 2 -12.00 -49.25 -37.76
CA ASN A 2 -12.08 -47.83 -37.39
C ASN A 2 -12.80 -46.92 -38.38
N ARG A 3 -13.45 -45.85 -37.86
CA ARG A 3 -13.36 -44.50 -38.43
C ARG A 3 -13.64 -43.45 -37.36
N LYS A 4 -12.55 -42.76 -36.96
CA LYS A 4 -12.53 -41.61 -36.05
C LYS A 4 -13.02 -40.38 -36.80
N ILE A 5 -13.97 -39.63 -36.26
CA ILE A 5 -14.25 -38.24 -36.68
C ILE A 5 -13.92 -37.36 -35.49
N ALA A 6 -12.82 -36.62 -35.64
CA ALA A 6 -12.43 -35.56 -34.72
C ALA A 6 -13.30 -34.33 -35.02
N MET A 7 -14.03 -33.84 -34.04
CA MET A 7 -14.49 -32.45 -34.01
C MET A 7 -13.77 -31.76 -32.87
N VAL A 8 -12.81 -30.92 -33.25
CA VAL A 8 -12.18 -29.93 -32.37
C VAL A 8 -13.18 -28.81 -32.21
N VAL A 9 -13.89 -28.80 -31.09
CA VAL A 9 -14.63 -27.61 -30.66
C VAL A 9 -13.64 -26.77 -29.87
N SER A 10 -12.94 -25.89 -30.59
CA SER A 10 -12.18 -24.78 -30.01
C SER A 10 -13.14 -23.79 -29.38
N SER A 11 -13.63 -24.11 -28.18
CA SER A 11 -14.20 -23.11 -27.30
C SER A 11 -13.03 -22.30 -26.77
N VAL A 12 -12.83 -21.13 -27.38
CA VAL A 12 -11.99 -20.04 -26.90
C VAL A 12 -12.17 -19.95 -25.38
N LEU A 13 -11.12 -20.33 -24.64
CA LEU A 13 -11.00 -19.94 -23.25
C LEU A 13 -10.98 -18.42 -23.26
N GLY A 14 -12.14 -17.81 -23.03
CA GLY A 14 -12.21 -16.46 -22.53
C GLY A 14 -11.41 -16.45 -21.25
N LEU A 15 -10.15 -16.04 -21.34
CA LEU A 15 -9.40 -15.52 -20.22
C LEU A 15 -10.15 -14.29 -19.76
N ALA A 16 -11.19 -14.52 -18.95
CA ALA A 16 -11.58 -13.56 -17.95
C ALA A 16 -10.34 -13.41 -17.08
N THR A 17 -9.52 -12.42 -17.40
CA THR A 17 -8.60 -11.79 -16.46
C THR A 17 -9.48 -11.26 -15.34
N THR A 18 -9.84 -12.14 -14.41
CA THR A 18 -10.30 -11.72 -13.10
C THR A 18 -9.11 -10.98 -12.53
N ALA A 19 -9.17 -9.65 -12.64
CA ALA A 19 -8.37 -8.77 -11.82
C ALA A 19 -8.58 -9.26 -10.40
N VAL A 20 -7.60 -10.00 -9.89
CA VAL A 20 -7.60 -10.48 -8.52
C VAL A 20 -7.67 -9.21 -7.70
N LEU A 21 -8.86 -8.95 -7.16
CA LEU A 21 -9.07 -8.09 -6.00
C LEU A 21 -8.20 -8.70 -4.92
N LEU A 22 -6.91 -8.37 -4.91
CA LEU A 22 -5.98 -8.88 -3.92
C LEU A 22 -6.49 -8.37 -2.57
N PRO A 23 -6.92 -9.26 -1.67
CA PRO A 23 -7.21 -8.87 -0.31
C PRO A 23 -5.92 -8.31 0.25
N SER A 24 -5.89 -7.00 0.52
CA SER A 24 -5.09 -6.35 1.56
C SER A 24 -3.82 -7.12 1.94
N GLN A 25 -2.89 -7.30 1.00
CA GLN A 25 -1.58 -7.83 1.38
C GLN A 25 -0.99 -6.80 2.34
N PRO A 26 -0.41 -7.25 3.48
CA PRO A 26 0.16 -6.31 4.43
C PRO A 26 1.19 -5.47 3.69
N ALA A 27 1.15 -4.15 3.88
CA ALA A 27 1.98 -3.23 3.10
C ALA A 27 3.48 -3.57 3.21
N GLU A 28 3.90 -4.16 4.34
CA GLU A 28 5.26 -4.68 4.54
C GLU A 28 5.69 -5.76 3.52
N ALA A 29 4.76 -6.55 2.99
CA ALA A 29 5.05 -7.60 2.02
C ALA A 29 5.13 -7.08 0.57
N ALA A 30 4.62 -5.87 0.32
CA ALA A 30 4.62 -5.26 -1.01
C ALA A 30 5.86 -4.40 -1.25
N VAL A 31 6.55 -3.93 -0.21
CA VAL A 31 7.68 -3.01 -0.34
C VAL A 31 9.00 -3.70 -0.62
N GLU A 32 9.87 -2.99 -1.31
CA GLU A 32 11.25 -3.40 -1.54
C GLU A 32 12.17 -2.63 -0.59
N CYS A 33 12.84 -3.35 0.31
CA CYS A 33 13.75 -2.78 1.30
C CYS A 33 15.23 -2.94 0.86
N VAL A 34 16.07 -1.97 1.19
CA VAL A 34 17.52 -2.09 1.04
C VAL A 34 18.04 -3.21 1.95
N SER A 35 18.84 -4.11 1.40
CA SER A 35 19.45 -5.22 2.16
C SER A 35 20.25 -4.70 3.36
N GLY A 36 20.16 -5.38 4.50
CA GLY A 36 20.85 -4.98 5.74
C GLY A 36 20.16 -3.87 6.53
N THR A 37 19.09 -3.24 6.01
CA THR A 37 18.34 -2.19 6.73
C THR A 37 17.06 -2.70 7.39
N VAL A 38 16.70 -3.96 7.16
CA VAL A 38 15.46 -4.58 7.63
C VAL A 38 15.57 -4.92 9.11
N THR A 39 14.71 -4.29 9.92
CA THR A 39 14.49 -4.64 11.32
C THR A 39 13.24 -5.49 11.45
N ARG A 40 13.30 -6.53 12.29
CA ARG A 40 12.17 -7.44 12.53
C ARG A 40 11.81 -7.50 14.01
N ASN A 41 10.54 -7.75 14.31
CA ASN A 41 10.11 -8.08 15.66
C ASN A 41 10.40 -9.56 16.01
N ALA A 42 10.08 -9.98 17.24
CA ALA A 42 10.26 -11.36 17.72
C ALA A 42 9.46 -12.42 16.91
N GLN A 43 8.45 -11.99 16.15
CA GLN A 43 7.63 -12.85 15.28
C GLN A 43 8.17 -12.90 13.84
N GLY A 44 9.31 -12.25 13.56
CA GLY A 44 9.92 -12.20 12.24
C GLY A 44 9.28 -11.20 11.26
N ARG A 45 8.28 -10.41 11.69
CA ARG A 45 7.65 -9.37 10.86
C ARG A 45 8.53 -8.14 10.74
N ILE A 46 8.47 -7.45 9.61
CA ILE A 46 9.28 -6.26 9.36
C ILE A 46 8.67 -5.12 10.16
N THR A 47 9.42 -4.51 11.06
CA THR A 47 8.96 -3.32 11.81
C THR A 47 9.46 -2.04 11.18
N GLN A 48 10.61 -2.09 10.52
CA GLN A 48 11.24 -0.94 9.87
C GLN A 48 12.20 -1.39 8.78
N CYS A 49 12.31 -0.63 7.70
CA CYS A 49 13.40 -0.76 6.75
C CYS A 49 13.64 0.55 5.99
N GLN A 50 14.76 0.64 5.28
CA GLN A 50 14.96 1.69 4.28
C GLN A 50 14.36 1.24 2.95
N LEU A 51 13.49 2.05 2.35
CA LEU A 51 12.92 1.76 1.02
C LEU A 51 14.02 1.77 -0.04
N ALA A 52 14.06 0.76 -0.91
CA ALA A 52 15.00 0.73 -2.02
C ALA A 52 14.70 1.81 -3.09
N ARG A 53 13.42 2.13 -3.27
CA ARG A 53 12.90 3.12 -4.21
C ARG A 53 11.63 3.78 -3.67
N SER A 54 11.24 4.91 -4.25
CA SER A 54 9.97 5.53 -3.89
C SER A 54 8.82 4.57 -4.14
N TRP A 55 7.86 4.52 -3.22
CA TRP A 55 6.76 3.58 -3.26
C TRP A 55 5.42 4.29 -3.13
N ARG A 56 4.48 3.97 -4.04
CA ARG A 56 3.13 4.53 -4.01
C ARG A 56 2.24 3.65 -3.15
N PHE A 57 1.51 4.29 -2.23
CA PHE A 57 0.52 3.63 -1.39
C PHE A 57 -0.82 4.31 -1.54
N ALA A 58 -1.87 3.55 -1.32
CA ALA A 58 -3.26 4.00 -1.33
C ALA A 58 -3.87 3.59 0.00
N GLN A 59 -4.28 4.56 0.83
CA GLN A 59 -4.85 4.30 2.16
C GLN A 59 -6.22 4.92 2.31
N ARG A 60 -7.06 4.30 3.14
CA ARG A 60 -8.42 4.74 3.41
C ARG A 60 -8.43 5.82 4.49
N MET A 61 -9.23 6.86 4.33
CA MET A 61 -9.46 7.85 5.40
C MET A 61 -10.62 7.45 6.31
N VAL A 62 -10.59 7.88 7.58
CA VAL A 62 -11.65 7.68 8.58
C VAL A 62 -11.95 9.01 9.28
N PRO A 63 -13.20 9.31 9.69
CA PRO A 63 -14.40 8.45 9.62
C PRO A 63 -15.11 8.42 8.26
N GLN A 64 -15.44 7.18 7.86
CA GLN A 64 -16.09 6.76 6.63
C GLN A 64 -17.58 7.14 6.60
N ASN A 65 -17.98 7.97 5.65
CA ASN A 65 -19.26 7.74 4.96
C ASN A 65 -19.03 7.68 3.44
N SER A 66 -18.02 8.39 2.96
CA SER A 66 -17.44 8.22 1.63
C SER A 66 -16.20 7.34 1.72
N LYS A 67 -15.78 6.73 0.60
CA LYS A 67 -14.60 5.86 0.50
C LYS A 67 -13.36 6.62 0.00
N PRO A 68 -12.99 7.84 0.45
CA PRO A 68 -11.84 8.50 -0.13
C PRO A 68 -10.59 7.68 0.24
N THR A 69 -9.94 7.21 -0.82
CA THR A 69 -8.61 6.62 -0.75
C THR A 69 -7.65 7.74 -1.08
N VAL A 70 -6.71 8.02 -0.19
CA VAL A 70 -5.63 8.97 -0.44
C VAL A 70 -4.45 8.19 -0.97
N GLU A 71 -3.98 8.58 -2.13
CA GLU A 71 -2.71 8.11 -2.66
C GLU A 71 -1.58 9.03 -2.23
N PHE A 72 -0.48 8.44 -1.79
CA PHE A 72 0.74 9.16 -1.47
C PHE A 72 1.96 8.35 -1.90
N VAL A 73 3.10 9.02 -2.02
CA VAL A 73 4.36 8.39 -2.38
C VAL A 73 5.34 8.60 -1.24
N CYS A 74 5.80 7.48 -0.69
CA CYS A 74 6.89 7.49 0.28
C CYS A 74 8.22 7.53 -0.47
N ARG A 75 9.14 8.37 0.00
CA ARG A 75 10.44 8.62 -0.59
C ARG A 75 11.34 7.39 -0.49
N GLY A 76 11.97 7.02 -1.61
CA GLY A 76 13.00 6.00 -1.64
C GLY A 76 14.24 6.41 -0.84
N GLN A 77 15.03 5.44 -0.42
CA GLN A 77 16.23 5.64 0.40
C GLN A 77 15.94 6.33 1.74
N GLN A 78 14.68 6.30 2.19
CA GLN A 78 14.24 6.77 3.50
C GLN A 78 13.63 5.62 4.30
N SER A 79 13.61 5.79 5.62
CA SER A 79 12.99 4.83 6.53
C SER A 79 11.47 4.79 6.35
N ILE A 80 10.93 3.58 6.33
CA ILE A 80 9.51 3.26 6.47
C ILE A 80 9.34 2.35 7.69
N SER A 81 8.28 2.56 8.46
CA SER A 81 7.93 1.70 9.59
C SER A 81 6.58 1.06 9.40
N PHE A 82 6.37 -0.09 10.05
CA PHE A 82 5.16 -0.88 9.98
C PHE A 82 4.63 -1.18 11.37
N HIS A 83 3.30 -1.23 11.48
CA HIS A 83 2.60 -1.72 12.64
C HIS A 83 2.73 -3.25 12.73
N PRO A 84 2.49 -3.86 13.91
CA PRO A 84 2.50 -5.32 14.06
C PRO A 84 1.52 -6.04 13.12
N THR A 85 0.48 -5.34 12.66
CA THR A 85 -0.49 -5.83 11.67
C THR A 85 0.11 -5.96 10.26
N GLY A 86 1.25 -5.32 10.00
CA GLY A 86 1.89 -5.19 8.69
C GLY A 86 1.38 -3.98 7.89
N ALA A 87 0.48 -3.17 8.45
CA ALA A 87 0.11 -1.87 7.90
C ALA A 87 1.28 -0.89 8.05
N ILE A 88 1.35 0.12 7.16
CA ILE A 88 2.33 1.19 7.29
C ILE A 88 2.05 1.94 8.59
N ALA A 89 3.09 2.20 9.38
CA ALA A 89 3.00 3.03 10.58
C ALA A 89 3.47 4.46 10.29
N ALA A 90 4.57 4.62 9.55
CA ALA A 90 5.03 5.92 9.13
C ALA A 90 5.89 5.85 7.86
N CYS A 91 5.91 6.93 7.09
CA CYS A 91 6.88 7.10 6.00
C CYS A 91 7.19 8.56 5.72
N THR A 92 8.33 8.83 5.07
CA THR A 92 8.69 10.18 4.60
C THR A 92 8.08 10.42 3.23
N LEU A 93 7.40 11.55 3.03
CA LEU A 93 6.80 11.90 1.74
C LEU A 93 7.84 12.26 0.70
N ASP A 94 7.66 11.73 -0.51
CA ASP A 94 8.48 12.10 -1.66
C ASP A 94 8.06 13.45 -2.26
N ARG A 95 6.74 13.67 -2.31
CA ARG A 95 6.08 14.83 -2.90
C ARG A 95 4.98 15.35 -1.97
N PRO A 96 4.62 16.63 -2.06
CA PRO A 96 3.56 17.18 -1.22
C PRO A 96 2.22 16.51 -1.54
N ILE A 97 1.36 16.45 -0.53
CA ILE A 97 0.00 15.94 -0.67
C ILE A 97 -0.98 16.89 0.03
N ALA A 98 -2.12 17.10 -0.60
CA ALA A 98 -3.23 17.84 -0.03
C ALA A 98 -4.35 16.85 0.31
N ILE A 99 -4.88 16.96 1.52
CA ILE A 99 -6.00 16.16 1.99
C ILE A 99 -7.12 17.11 2.36
N GLU A 100 -8.34 16.75 1.98
CA GLU A 100 -9.54 17.47 2.35
C GLU A 100 -10.50 16.50 3.03
N GLN A 101 -10.87 16.80 4.29
CA GLN A 101 -11.82 16.01 5.04
C GLN A 101 -12.76 16.93 5.81
N SER A 102 -14.07 16.73 5.62
CA SER A 102 -15.10 17.50 6.35
C SER A 102 -14.91 19.03 6.22
N GLY A 103 -14.46 19.50 5.06
CA GLY A 103 -14.20 20.92 4.79
C GLY A 103 -12.87 21.46 5.34
N ILE A 104 -12.09 20.65 6.05
CA ILE A 104 -10.74 20.99 6.49
C ILE A 104 -9.76 20.54 5.40
N ARG A 105 -9.05 21.50 4.79
CA ARG A 105 -7.92 21.23 3.90
C ARG A 105 -6.63 21.31 4.69
N ASP A 106 -5.82 20.26 4.59
CA ASP A 106 -4.48 20.22 5.13
C ASP A 106 -3.48 19.82 4.04
N GLN A 107 -2.23 20.27 4.16
CA GLN A 107 -1.19 20.05 3.18
C GLN A 107 0.11 19.62 3.87
N CYS A 108 0.58 18.41 3.54
CA CYS A 108 1.93 17.99 3.91
C CYS A 108 2.91 18.35 2.80
N SER A 109 4.02 19.00 3.17
CA SER A 109 5.15 19.22 2.26
C SER A 109 5.93 17.92 2.00
N ALA A 110 6.64 17.88 0.88
CA ALA A 110 7.64 16.84 0.63
C ALA A 110 8.69 16.79 1.76
N GLY A 111 9.24 15.60 2.03
CA GLY A 111 10.22 15.39 3.08
C GLY A 111 9.63 15.33 4.49
N ARG A 112 8.32 15.56 4.66
CA ARG A 112 7.66 15.39 5.95
C ARG A 112 7.37 13.93 6.24
N GLN A 113 7.50 13.54 7.50
CA GLN A 113 7.06 12.24 7.95
C GLN A 113 5.55 12.27 8.17
N ILE A 114 4.87 11.26 7.66
CA ILE A 114 3.45 11.03 7.89
C ILE A 114 3.26 9.74 8.68
N TYR A 115 2.22 9.74 9.53
CA TYR A 115 1.90 8.65 10.44
C TYR A 115 0.50 8.11 10.18
N PHE A 116 0.34 6.81 10.41
CA PHE A 116 -0.90 6.08 10.17
C PHE A 116 -1.31 5.30 11.42
N THR A 117 -2.60 5.01 11.55
CA THR A 117 -3.09 4.11 12.59
C THR A 117 -2.75 2.65 12.27
N GLU A 118 -2.94 1.76 13.23
CA GLU A 118 -2.73 0.31 13.05
C GLU A 118 -3.59 -0.31 11.94
N GLN A 119 -4.72 0.33 11.62
CA GLN A 119 -5.60 -0.06 10.52
C GLN A 119 -5.17 0.56 9.17
N GLY A 120 -4.02 1.23 9.11
CA GLY A 120 -3.53 1.93 7.92
C GLY A 120 -4.28 3.23 7.62
N LEU A 121 -5.01 3.78 8.60
CA LEU A 121 -5.86 4.94 8.38
C LEU A 121 -5.09 6.24 8.63
N LEU A 122 -5.42 7.27 7.85
CA LEU A 122 -4.96 8.64 8.09
C LEU A 122 -5.88 9.31 9.14
N GLN A 123 -5.30 9.77 10.25
CA GLN A 123 -6.00 10.54 11.29
C GLN A 123 -5.57 12.03 11.29
N LEU A 124 -6.53 12.93 11.04
CA LEU A 124 -6.37 14.38 11.22
C LEU A 124 -6.43 14.77 12.72
N PRO A 125 -5.85 15.92 13.14
CA PRO A 125 -5.23 16.99 12.36
C PRO A 125 -3.70 17.07 12.48
N ASN A 126 -3.01 15.98 12.81
CA ASN A 126 -1.59 16.00 13.23
C ASN A 126 -0.69 15.04 12.42
N TRP A 127 -1.09 14.77 11.18
CA TRP A 127 -0.45 13.79 10.31
C TRP A 127 0.86 14.29 9.68
N CYS A 128 1.09 15.62 9.55
CA CYS A 128 2.37 16.20 9.12
C CYS A 128 3.18 16.71 10.33
N ARG A 129 3.80 15.83 11.14
CA ARG A 129 4.62 16.21 12.31
C ARG A 129 6.12 16.01 12.12
#